data_AF-A0A421DQ59-F1
#
_entry.id   AF-A0A421DQ59-F1
#
_cell.length_a   1.000
_cell.length_b   1.000
_cell.length_c   1.000
_cell.angle_alpha   90.00
_cell.angle_beta   90.00
_cell.angle_gamma   90.00
#
_symmetry.space_group_name_H-M   'P 1'
#
loop_
_entity.id
_entity.type
_entity.pdbx_description
1 polymer ?
#
loop_
_entity_poly.entity_id
_entity_poly.type
_entity_poly.pdbx_seq_one_letter_code
_entity_poly.pdbx_strand_id
1 'polypeptide(L)' 'MNKPQWITLIHIAKRNLRLEMADAGIILDRSEAALARWAKRETGIDSLQWLSSQQASVIIEKLKQWQRRTRITA' A
#
# COMPACT_ATOMS: atom_id res chain seq x y z
N MET A 1 1.99 15.80 19.75
CA MET A 1 2.28 15.84 18.30
C MET A 1 1.09 15.24 17.56
N ASN A 2 0.21 16.10 17.03
CA ASN A 2 -1.08 15.70 16.46
C ASN A 2 -0.83 15.10 15.07
N LYS A 3 -0.97 13.78 14.91
CA LYS A 3 -0.76 13.14 13.60
C LYS A 3 -1.87 13.62 12.67
N PRO A 4 -1.55 14.25 11.52
CA PRO A 4 -2.58 14.78 10.63
C PRO A 4 -3.57 13.69 10.21
N GLN A 5 -4.87 14.00 10.22
CA GLN A 5 -5.95 13.03 9.92
C GLN A 5 -5.78 12.36 8.54
N TRP A 6 -5.14 13.03 7.58
CA TRP A 6 -4.86 12.45 6.26
C TRP A 6 -3.87 11.26 6.32
N ILE A 7 -2.98 11.19 7.31
CA ILE A 7 -2.09 10.03 7.53
C ILE A 7 -2.90 8.78 7.89
N THR A 8 -3.97 8.94 8.67
CA THR A 8 -4.85 7.83 9.06
C THR A 8 -5.62 7.30 7.85
N LEU A 9 -6.12 8.20 6.99
CA LEU A 9 -6.83 7.82 5.76
C LEU A 9 -5.97 6.99 4.81
N ILE A 10 -4.69 7.34 4.70
CA ILE A 10 -3.72 6.58 3.89
C ILE A 10 -3.49 5.18 4.46
N HIS A 11 -3.33 5.05 5.78
CA HIS A 11 -3.19 3.73 6.42
C HIS A 11 -4.43 2.86 6.21
N ILE A 12 -5.63 3.44 6.29
CA ILE A 12 -6.90 2.72 6.05
C ILE A 12 -7.00 2.28 4.59
N ALA A 13 -6.77 3.19 3.64
CA ALA A 13 -6.82 2.87 2.21
C ALA A 13 -5.82 1.77 1.83
N LYS A 14 -4.59 1.87 2.33
CA LYS A 14 -3.53 0.87 2.17
C LYS A 14 -3.96 -0.49 2.73
N ARG A 15 -4.53 -0.53 3.94
CA ARG A 15 -4.96 -1.79 4.59
C ARG A 15 -6.12 -2.44 3.84
N ASN A 16 -7.13 -1.66 3.45
CA ASN A 16 -8.28 -2.16 2.72
C ASN A 16 -7.86 -2.77 1.37
N LEU A 17 -7.05 -2.06 0.61
CA LEU A 17 -6.55 -2.53 -0.68
C LEU A 17 -5.76 -3.83 -0.56
N ARG A 18 -4.91 -3.96 0.47
CA ARG A 18 -4.16 -5.19 0.74
C ARG A 18 -5.07 -6.38 1.06
N LEU A 19 -6.14 -6.15 1.83
CA LEU A 19 -7.10 -7.20 2.19
C LEU A 19 -7.88 -7.65 0.96
N GLU A 20 -8.37 -6.73 0.14
CA GLU A 20 -9.06 -7.06 -1.11
C GLU A 20 -8.18 -7.87 -2.07
N MET A 21 -6.89 -7.52 -2.19
CA MET A 21 -5.96 -8.26 -3.04
C MET A 21 -5.60 -9.64 -2.46
N ALA A 22 -5.57 -9.79 -1.14
CA ALA A 22 -5.38 -11.09 -0.50
C ALA A 22 -6.61 -11.99 -0.66
N ASP A 23 -7.81 -11.43 -0.52
CA ASP A 23 -9.07 -12.16 -0.71
C ASP A 23 -9.27 -12.57 -2.18
N ALA A 24 -8.79 -11.76 -3.12
CA ALA A 24 -8.70 -12.12 -4.54
C ALA A 24 -7.60 -13.16 -4.86
N GLY A 25 -6.84 -13.63 -3.86
CA GLY A 25 -5.75 -14.60 -4.06
C GLY A 25 -4.51 -14.04 -4.75
N ILE A 26 -4.44 -12.72 -4.97
CA ILE A 26 -3.36 -12.04 -5.70
C ILE A 26 -2.12 -11.91 -4.81
N ILE A 27 -2.31 -11.73 -3.50
CA ILE A 27 -1.23 -11.61 -2.51
C ILE A 27 -1.33 -12.76 -1.52
N LEU A 28 -0.33 -13.64 -1.51
CA LEU A 28 -0.22 -14.75 -0.56
C LEU A 28 0.02 -14.29 0.88
N ASP A 29 0.82 -13.24 1.07
CA ASP A 29 1.19 -12.73 2.40
C ASP A 29 0.40 -11.47 2.77
N ARG A 30 -0.55 -11.66 3.71
CA ARG A 30 -1.43 -10.61 4.24
C ARG A 30 -0.76 -9.81 5.36
N SER A 31 0.55 -9.85 5.51
CA SER A 31 1.24 -9.05 6.53
C SER A 31 1.48 -7.62 6.04
N GLU A 32 1.50 -6.69 6.99
CA GLU A 32 1.95 -5.32 6.72
C GLU A 32 3.44 -5.28 6.35
N ALA A 33 4.22 -6.27 6.81
CA ALA A 33 5.64 -6.42 6.49
C ALA A 33 5.88 -6.72 5.00
N ALA A 34 5.06 -7.57 4.37
CA ALA A 34 5.15 -7.83 2.93
C ALA A 34 4.95 -6.55 2.11
N LEU A 35 3.96 -5.75 2.51
CA LEU A 35 3.67 -4.46 1.88
C LEU A 35 4.77 -3.42 2.13
N ALA A 36 5.36 -3.40 3.33
CA ALA A 36 6.50 -2.54 3.63
C ALA A 36 7.73 -2.91 2.80
N ARG A 37 8.01 -4.22 2.62
CA ARG A 37 9.11 -4.68 1.74
C ARG A 37 8.88 -4.31 0.28
N TRP A 38 7.66 -4.45 -0.21
CA TRP A 38 7.30 -4.02 -1.57
C TRP A 38 7.46 -2.50 -1.73
N ALA A 39 6.92 -1.72 -0.80
CA ALA A 39 7.05 -0.27 -0.82
C ALA A 39 8.52 0.18 -0.76
N LYS A 40 9.34 -0.46 0.09
CA LYS A 40 10.78 -0.23 0.15
C LYS A 40 11.47 -0.48 -1.18
N ARG A 41 11.10 -1.54 -1.92
CA ARG A 41 11.64 -1.79 -3.27
C ARG A 41 11.22 -0.71 -4.27
N GLU A 42 10.00 -0.21 -4.16
CA GLU A 42 9.43 0.78 -5.10
C GLU A 42 9.84 2.23 -4.85
N THR A 43 10.17 2.59 -3.59
CA THR A 43 10.43 3.98 -3.20
C THR A 43 11.74 4.18 -2.43
N GLY A 44 12.41 3.09 -2.02
CA GLY A 44 13.60 3.13 -1.16
C GLY A 44 13.30 3.42 0.32
N ILE A 45 12.03 3.56 0.71
CA ILE A 45 11.66 3.97 2.07
C ILE A 45 11.47 2.76 2.98
N ASP A 46 12.23 2.73 4.07
CA ASP A 46 12.27 1.61 5.02
C ASP A 46 10.96 1.37 5.76
N SER A 47 10.18 2.41 6.01
CA SER A 47 8.91 2.27 6.70
C SER A 47 7.84 3.22 6.22
N LEU A 48 6.63 2.68 6.06
CA LEU A 48 5.46 3.38 5.54
C LEU A 48 5.01 4.54 6.45
N GLN A 49 5.37 4.49 7.74
CA GLN A 49 5.14 5.58 8.70
C GLN A 49 6.02 6.82 8.46
N TRP A 50 7.06 6.71 7.63
CA TRP A 50 7.99 7.80 7.29
C TRP A 50 7.68 8.46 5.95
N LEU A 51 6.60 8.04 5.28
CA LEU A 51 6.18 8.64 4.03
C LEU A 51 5.62 10.05 4.26
N SER A 52 6.04 10.98 3.41
CA SER A 52 5.32 12.24 3.22
C SER A 52 3.97 11.98 2.54
N SER A 53 3.03 12.93 2.62
CA SER A 53 1.72 12.82 1.97
C SER A 53 1.85 12.54 0.47
N GLN A 54 2.81 13.20 -0.16
CA GLN A 54 3.07 13.09 -1.59
C GLN A 54 3.57 11.69 -1.95
N GLN A 55 4.52 11.16 -1.18
CA GLN A 55 5.04 9.81 -1.37
C GLN A 55 3.97 8.75 -1.12
N ALA A 56 3.16 8.94 -0.09
CA ALA A 56 2.08 8.03 0.23
C ALA A 56 0.98 8.02 -0.86
N SER A 57 0.65 9.16 -1.44
CA SER A 57 -0.26 9.26 -2.58
C SER A 57 0.27 8.48 -3.79
N VAL A 58 1.56 8.65 -4.11
CA VAL A 58 2.23 7.89 -5.20
C VAL A 58 2.17 6.39 -4.95
N ILE A 59 2.43 5.94 -3.71
CA ILE A 59 2.35 4.51 -3.35
C ILE A 59 0.93 3.96 -3.53
N ILE A 60 -0.09 4.70 -3.09
CA ILE A 60 -1.50 4.29 -3.26
C ILE A 60 -1.83 4.11 -4.74
N GLU A 61 -1.43 5.05 -5.59
CA GLU A 61 -1.70 4.96 -7.03
C GLU A 61 -0.96 3.78 -7.68
N LYS A 62 0.30 3.52 -7.31
CA LYS A 62 1.04 2.34 -7.77
C LYS A 62 0.34 1.03 -7.35
N LEU A 63 -0.17 0.94 -6.13
CA LEU A 63 -0.91 -0.23 -5.65
C LEU A 63 -2.21 -0.44 -6.45
N LYS A 64 -2.98 0.63 -6.72
CA LYS A 64 -4.19 0.55 -7.56
C LYS A 64 -3.86 0.05 -8.97
N GLN A 65 -2.79 0.55 -9.58
CA GLN A 65 -2.35 0.09 -10.90
C GLN A 65 -1.92 -1.38 -10.89
N TRP A 66 -1.27 -1.83 -9.81
CA TRP A 66 -0.90 -3.23 -9.67
C TRP A 66 -2.14 -4.12 -9.54
N GLN A 67 -3.09 -3.76 -8.66
CA GLN A 67 -4.39 -4.44 -8.54
C GLN A 67 -5.11 -4.56 -9.90
N ARG A 68 -5.11 -3.47 -10.68
CA ARG A 68 -5.72 -3.45 -12.01
C ARG A 68 -5.02 -4.39 -12.99
N ARG A 69 -3.68 -4.41 -13.01
CA ARG A 69 -2.89 -5.33 -13.85
C ARG A 69 -3.17 -6.79 -13.53
N THR A 70 -3.18 -7.15 -12.25
CA THR A 70 -3.46 -8.52 -11.81
C THR A 70 -4.88 -8.95 -12.13
N ARG A 71 -5.86 -8.03 -12.09
CA ARG A 71 -7.26 -8.32 -12.45
C ARG A 71 -7.49 -8.47 -13.96
N ILE A 72 -6.66 -7.85 -14.81
CA ILE A 72 -6.74 -8.02 -16.28
C ILE A 72 -6.04 -9.31 -16.72
N THR A 73 -5.08 -9.80 -15.94
CA THR A 73 -4.26 -10.98 -16.28
C THR A 73 -4.83 -12.30 -15.72
N ALA A 74 -5.87 -12.25 -14.88
CA ALA A 74 -6.56 -13.40 -14.29
C ALA A 74 -7.90 -13.64 -15.00
#